data_AF-A0A920IRY5-F1
#
_entry.id   AF-A0A920IRY5-F1
#
_cell.length_a   1.000
_cell.length_b   1.000
_cell.length_c   1.000
_cell.angle_alpha   90.00
_cell.angle_beta   90.00
_cell.angle_gamma   90.00
#
_symmetry.space_group_name_H-M   'P 1'
#
loop_
_entity.id
_entity.type
_entity.pdbx_description
1 polymer ?
#
loop_
_entity_poly.entity_id
_entity_poly.type
_entity_poly.pdbx_seq_one_letter_code
_entity_poly.pdbx_strand_id
1 'polypeptide(L)'
;MLSIQKIKGNCFVEYKYDGVRVIAIVKNGSTTLYSRNGKIFNNFPHIESALSKKSFNNYVFDGEVMSEDFQALMKQVHRKSGAKTDDAFLALFDCLPLNEFNLGKSKLKNFERKNFLDDMSEQFEKCIRLVDYETINFDTEDGQSKFAKMNNEALEKGYEGLMIKPMNDYYECKRSHAWLKIKPFIEVSLKIDQVHEGTGRHSGKLVHLQSKARMMVNIFH
;
A
#
# COMPACT_ATOMS: atom_id res chain seq x y z
N MET A 1 5.90 -14.44 -12.37
CA MET A 1 6.08 -14.78 -10.95
C MET A 1 7.48 -14.29 -10.56
N LEU A 2 7.61 -13.28 -9.69
CA LEU A 2 8.93 -12.90 -9.16
C LEU A 2 9.29 -13.95 -8.11
N SER A 3 10.20 -14.86 -8.45
CA SER A 3 10.69 -15.87 -7.52
C SER A 3 11.37 -15.18 -6.34
N ILE A 4 10.93 -15.48 -5.10
CA ILE A 4 11.55 -15.06 -3.83
C ILE A 4 13.08 -15.26 -3.84
N GLN A 5 13.60 -16.20 -4.65
CA GLN A 5 15.02 -16.50 -4.86
C GLN A 5 15.94 -15.30 -5.20
N LYS A 6 15.40 -14.12 -5.55
CA LYS A 6 16.22 -12.91 -5.79
C LYS A 6 16.33 -11.97 -4.59
N ILE A 7 15.62 -12.22 -3.50
CA ILE A 7 15.64 -11.39 -2.29
C ILE A 7 16.74 -11.90 -1.37
N LYS A 8 17.62 -11.02 -0.90
CA LYS A 8 18.77 -11.34 -0.06
C LYS A 8 18.96 -10.30 1.03
N GLY A 9 19.64 -10.70 2.10
CA GLY A 9 19.98 -9.84 3.23
C GLY A 9 18.77 -9.33 4.04
N ASN A 10 19.04 -8.31 4.84
CA ASN A 10 18.05 -7.72 5.74
C ASN A 10 17.06 -6.84 5.00
N CYS A 11 15.78 -7.16 5.15
CA CYS A 11 14.65 -6.42 4.62
C CYS A 11 13.64 -6.12 5.73
N PHE A 12 12.91 -5.02 5.57
CA PHE A 12 11.64 -4.84 6.25
C PHE A 12 10.55 -5.55 5.45
N VAL A 13 9.74 -6.34 6.16
CA VAL A 13 8.56 -6.98 5.61
C VAL A 13 7.35 -6.38 6.28
N GLU A 14 6.45 -5.79 5.50
CA GLU A 14 5.32 -4.99 5.97
C GLU A 14 4.00 -5.59 5.48
N TYR A 15 2.93 -5.49 6.26
CA TYR A 15 1.60 -5.89 5.79
C TYR A 15 1.12 -4.97 4.66
N LYS A 16 0.69 -5.57 3.55
CA LYS A 16 0.14 -4.83 2.43
C LYS A 16 -1.35 -4.61 2.65
N TYR A 17 -1.68 -3.41 3.09
CA TYR A 17 -3.05 -2.91 3.12
C TYR A 17 -3.65 -2.83 1.71
N ASP A 18 -4.93 -3.21 1.60
CA ASP A 18 -5.76 -3.06 0.39
C ASP A 18 -6.61 -1.78 0.53
N GLY A 19 -6.00 -0.64 0.22
CA GLY A 19 -6.57 0.67 0.47
C GLY A 19 -6.40 1.63 -0.70
N VAL A 20 -6.41 2.92 -0.37
CA VAL A 20 -6.07 3.98 -1.33
C VAL A 20 -4.77 4.65 -0.92
N ARG A 21 -3.74 4.49 -1.74
CA ARG A 21 -2.46 5.18 -1.52
C ARG A 21 -2.62 6.69 -1.49
N VAL A 22 -2.14 7.28 -0.41
CA VAL A 22 -2.14 8.72 -0.15
C VAL A 22 -0.72 9.20 0.14
N ILE A 23 -0.38 10.32 -0.48
CA ILE A 23 0.82 11.10 -0.23
C ILE A 23 0.37 12.36 0.51
N ALA A 24 0.65 12.44 1.81
CA ALA A 24 0.33 13.59 2.64
C ALA A 24 1.52 14.54 2.66
N ILE A 25 1.35 15.75 2.12
CA ILE A 25 2.40 16.77 2.08
C ILE A 25 2.09 17.82 3.14
N VAL A 26 3.00 18.01 4.09
CA VAL A 26 2.85 19.02 5.15
C VAL A 26 3.72 20.23 4.82
N LYS A 27 3.09 21.38 4.58
CA LYS A 27 3.78 22.63 4.23
C LYS A 27 3.08 23.81 4.87
N ASN A 28 3.87 24.74 5.42
CA ASN A 28 3.40 25.91 6.14
C ASN A 28 2.42 25.56 7.28
N GLY A 29 2.64 24.41 7.94
CA GLY A 29 1.80 23.93 9.04
C GLY A 29 0.43 23.39 8.61
N SER A 30 0.19 23.19 7.32
CA SER A 30 -1.03 22.60 6.78
C SER A 30 -0.69 21.37 5.94
N THR A 31 -1.54 20.35 6.02
CA THR A 31 -1.43 19.11 5.25
C THR A 31 -2.34 19.15 4.04
N THR A 32 -1.85 18.66 2.90
CA THR A 32 -2.68 18.35 1.72
C THR A 32 -2.47 16.91 1.32
N LEU A 33 -3.57 16.17 1.11
CA LEU A 33 -3.53 14.77 0.71
C LEU A 33 -3.61 14.64 -0.81
N TYR A 34 -2.70 13.86 -1.39
CA TYR A 34 -2.67 13.57 -2.81
C TYR A 34 -2.80 12.07 -3.06
N SER A 35 -3.49 11.71 -4.13
CA SER A 35 -3.39 10.38 -4.72
C SER A 35 -2.00 10.18 -5.31
N ARG A 36 -1.68 8.91 -5.61
CA ARG A 36 -0.47 8.54 -6.35
C ARG A 36 -0.29 9.28 -7.68
N ASN A 37 -1.37 9.71 -8.34
CA ASN A 37 -1.31 10.45 -9.60
C ASN A 37 -1.50 11.97 -9.43
N GLY A 38 -1.32 12.49 -8.22
CA GLY A 38 -1.30 13.93 -7.94
C GLY A 38 -2.69 14.59 -7.86
N LYS A 39 -3.78 13.82 -7.75
CA LYS A 39 -5.11 14.36 -7.51
C LYS A 39 -5.29 14.63 -6.03
N ILE A 40 -5.84 15.79 -5.68
CA ILE A 40 -6.08 16.16 -4.28
C ILE A 40 -7.27 15.37 -3.73
N PHE A 41 -7.17 14.90 -2.48
CA PHE A 41 -8.25 14.34 -1.70
C PHE A 41 -8.72 15.33 -0.63
N ASN A 42 -9.97 15.81 -0.75
CA ASN A 42 -10.59 16.70 0.25
C ASN A 42 -11.54 15.96 1.21
N ASN A 43 -11.56 14.63 1.11
CA ASN A 43 -12.56 13.79 1.78
C ASN A 43 -12.05 13.26 3.12
N PHE A 44 -10.89 13.67 3.63
CA PHE A 44 -10.33 13.17 4.89
C PHE A 44 -9.82 14.31 5.79
N PRO A 45 -10.69 15.26 6.17
CA PRO A 45 -10.28 16.46 6.91
C PRO A 45 -9.68 16.15 8.29
N HIS A 46 -10.10 15.05 8.94
CA HIS A 46 -9.54 14.60 10.21
C HIS A 46 -8.08 14.11 10.08
N ILE A 47 -7.75 13.44 8.98
CA ILE A 47 -6.37 13.01 8.65
C ILE A 47 -5.50 14.23 8.34
N GLU A 48 -6.03 15.20 7.57
CA GLU A 48 -5.34 16.46 7.29
C GLU A 48 -5.05 17.24 8.57
N SER A 49 -6.03 17.35 9.45
CA SER A 49 -5.88 18.01 10.75
C SER A 49 -4.82 17.32 11.61
N ALA A 50 -4.85 16.00 11.71
CA ALA A 50 -3.92 15.22 12.53
C ALA A 50 -2.45 15.36 12.10
N LEU A 51 -2.20 15.58 10.80
CA LEU A 51 -0.86 15.78 10.26
C LEU A 51 -0.45 17.26 10.16
N SER A 52 -1.39 18.20 10.36
CA SER A 52 -1.13 19.66 10.28
C SER A 52 -0.44 20.20 11.54
N LYS A 53 0.73 19.63 11.86
CA LYS A 53 1.55 19.98 13.03
C LYS A 53 2.84 20.67 12.58
N LYS A 54 3.30 21.63 13.37
CA LYS A 54 4.58 22.34 13.09
C LYS A 54 5.78 21.39 13.06
N SER A 55 5.76 20.36 13.91
CA SER A 55 6.80 19.32 13.96
C SER A 55 6.89 18.49 12.69
N PHE A 56 5.80 18.41 11.92
CA PHE A 56 5.73 17.65 10.67
C PHE A 56 5.97 18.53 9.43
N ASN A 57 6.20 19.83 9.61
CA ASN A 57 6.33 20.76 8.51
C ASN A 57 7.54 20.43 7.62
N ASN A 58 7.35 20.52 6.29
CA ASN A 58 8.32 20.14 5.26
C ASN A 58 8.60 18.63 5.17
N TYR A 59 7.68 17.79 5.62
CA TYR A 59 7.71 16.35 5.38
C TYR A 59 6.62 15.91 4.41
N VAL A 60 6.89 14.78 3.76
CA VAL A 60 5.94 14.00 2.98
C VAL A 60 5.79 12.66 3.67
N PHE A 61 4.55 12.28 3.97
CA PHE A 61 4.20 10.96 4.49
C PHE A 61 3.52 10.14 3.40
N ASP A 62 3.95 8.89 3.24
CA ASP A 62 3.44 7.97 2.25
C ASP A 62 2.77 6.81 2.97
N GLY A 63 1.49 6.60 2.65
CA GLY A 63 0.66 5.65 3.35
C GLY A 63 -0.52 5.19 2.52
N GLU A 64 -1.32 4.34 3.14
CA GLU A 64 -2.56 3.82 2.59
C GLU A 64 -3.73 4.28 3.48
N VAL A 65 -4.72 4.95 2.91
CA VAL A 65 -5.97 5.20 3.63
C VAL A 65 -6.79 3.92 3.62
N MET A 66 -7.24 3.56 4.81
CA MET A 66 -8.06 2.40 5.12
C MET A 66 -9.35 2.82 5.82
N SER A 67 -10.35 1.96 5.78
CA SER A 67 -11.62 2.07 6.51
C SER A 67 -12.08 0.65 6.83
N GLU A 68 -13.03 0.50 7.75
CA GLU A 68 -13.62 -0.79 8.08
C GLU A 68 -14.32 -1.44 6.87
N ASP A 69 -14.85 -0.64 5.94
CA ASP A 69 -15.45 -1.10 4.69
C ASP A 69 -14.74 -0.49 3.48
N PHE A 70 -13.89 -1.30 2.83
CA PHE A 70 -13.15 -0.90 1.64
C PHE A 70 -14.06 -0.50 0.46
N GLN A 71 -15.19 -1.19 0.27
CA GLN A 71 -16.13 -0.85 -0.81
C GLN A 71 -16.83 0.48 -0.52
N ALA A 72 -17.15 0.76 0.74
CA ALA A 72 -17.61 2.07 1.16
C ALA A 72 -16.53 3.12 0.91
N LEU A 73 -15.28 2.89 1.32
CA LEU A 73 -14.16 3.81 1.14
C LEU A 73 -14.03 4.25 -0.32
N MET A 74 -14.02 3.30 -1.26
CA MET A 74 -13.89 3.61 -2.70
C MET A 74 -15.02 4.50 -3.22
N LYS A 75 -16.24 4.35 -2.71
CA LYS A 75 -17.37 5.23 -3.05
C LYS A 75 -17.20 6.64 -2.48
N GLN A 76 -16.60 6.77 -1.29
CA GLN A 76 -16.38 8.05 -0.63
C GLN A 76 -15.21 8.82 -1.23
N VAL A 77 -14.11 8.15 -1.58
CA VAL A 77 -12.86 8.76 -2.08
C VAL A 77 -13.10 9.66 -3.30
N HIS A 78 -14.03 9.29 -4.19
CA HIS A 78 -14.34 10.06 -5.41
C HIS A 78 -15.58 10.96 -5.28
N ARG A 79 -16.20 11.02 -4.11
CA ARG A 79 -17.37 11.85 -3.88
C ARG A 79 -16.95 13.32 -3.80
N LYS A 80 -17.77 14.22 -4.37
CA LYS A 80 -17.50 15.67 -4.40
C LYS A 80 -17.96 16.41 -3.14
N SER A 81 -18.94 15.87 -2.42
CA SER A 81 -19.52 16.48 -1.22
C SER A 81 -20.21 15.45 -0.33
N GLY A 82 -20.17 15.63 1.00
CA GLY A 82 -20.86 14.74 1.95
C GLY A 82 -20.27 13.33 1.99
N ALA A 83 -18.95 13.21 1.85
CA ALA A 83 -18.26 11.96 2.10
C ALA A 83 -18.34 11.62 3.59
N LYS A 84 -18.68 10.38 3.93
CA LYS A 84 -18.66 9.87 5.30
C LYS A 84 -17.42 9.01 5.48
N THR A 85 -16.42 9.56 6.13
CA THR A 85 -15.05 9.00 6.18
C THR A 85 -14.46 9.11 7.59
N ASP A 86 -15.30 9.35 8.59
CA ASP A 86 -14.86 9.59 9.98
C ASP A 86 -14.17 8.37 10.60
N ASP A 87 -14.47 7.18 10.07
CA ASP A 87 -13.85 5.89 10.44
C ASP A 87 -12.51 5.64 9.71
N ALA A 88 -12.20 6.42 8.68
CA ALA A 88 -11.00 6.21 7.90
C ALA A 88 -9.74 6.56 8.70
N PHE A 89 -8.67 5.80 8.48
CA PHE A 89 -7.35 6.07 9.05
C PHE A 89 -6.28 5.97 7.97
N LEU A 90 -5.17 6.68 8.17
CA LEU A 90 -3.99 6.61 7.32
C LEU A 90 -2.96 5.66 7.93
N ALA A 91 -2.68 4.56 7.26
CA ALA A 91 -1.62 3.62 7.60
C ALA A 91 -0.31 4.03 6.89
N LEU A 92 0.61 4.65 7.62
CA LEU A 92 1.89 5.15 7.13
C LEU A 92 2.94 4.04 7.06
N PHE A 93 3.65 3.97 5.94
CA PHE A 93 4.73 3.00 5.73
C PHE A 93 6.05 3.64 5.31
N ASP A 94 6.09 4.94 4.99
CA ASP A 94 7.33 5.66 4.71
C ASP A 94 7.14 7.18 4.94
N CYS A 95 8.24 7.91 5.09
CA CYS A 95 8.25 9.36 5.12
C CYS A 95 9.58 9.89 4.60
N LEU A 96 9.58 11.10 4.04
CA LEU A 96 10.79 11.76 3.57
C LEU A 96 10.65 13.28 3.58
N PRO A 97 11.78 14.02 3.64
CA PRO A 97 11.75 15.47 3.51
C PRO A 97 11.14 15.93 2.18
N LEU A 98 10.35 17.00 2.20
CA LEU A 98 9.65 17.55 1.03
C LEU A 98 10.61 17.99 -0.08
N ASN A 99 11.76 18.55 0.27
CA ASN A 99 12.79 18.90 -0.71
C ASN A 99 13.33 17.66 -1.45
N GLU A 100 13.51 16.54 -0.77
CA GLU A 100 13.97 15.28 -1.38
C GLU A 100 12.88 14.63 -2.23
N PHE A 101 11.63 14.68 -1.77
CA PHE A 101 10.47 14.27 -2.58
C PHE A 101 10.40 15.05 -3.89
N ASN A 102 10.56 16.38 -3.84
CA ASN A 102 10.57 17.24 -5.03
C ASN A 102 11.75 16.96 -5.98
N LEU A 103 12.89 16.48 -5.45
CA LEU A 103 14.03 16.02 -6.24
C LEU A 103 13.82 14.60 -6.81
N GLY A 104 12.75 13.91 -6.41
CA GLY A 104 12.38 12.58 -6.90
C GLY A 104 13.13 11.42 -6.23
N LYS A 105 13.99 11.68 -5.23
CA LYS A 105 14.78 10.66 -4.55
C LYS A 105 15.23 11.10 -3.15
N SER A 106 15.10 10.19 -2.19
CA SER A 106 15.63 10.37 -0.83
C SER A 106 17.14 10.17 -0.77
N LYS A 107 17.80 10.95 0.09
CA LYS A 107 19.20 10.73 0.49
C LYS A 107 19.32 9.76 1.66
N LEU A 108 18.25 9.57 2.41
CA LEU A 108 18.15 8.62 3.52
C LEU A 108 17.82 7.22 2.99
N LYS A 109 18.48 6.22 3.56
CA LYS A 109 18.17 4.80 3.39
C LYS A 109 16.86 4.44 4.09
N ASN A 110 16.30 3.29 3.72
CA ASN A 110 15.02 2.85 4.23
C ASN A 110 14.98 2.73 5.76
N PHE A 111 16.01 2.14 6.38
CA PHE A 111 16.04 2.04 7.86
C PHE A 111 16.08 3.40 8.55
N GLU A 112 16.76 4.40 7.98
CA GLU A 112 16.80 5.76 8.53
C GLU A 112 15.42 6.38 8.49
N ARG A 113 14.72 6.29 7.34
CA ARG A 113 13.35 6.80 7.19
C ARG A 113 12.35 6.06 8.08
N LYS A 114 12.54 4.75 8.27
CA LYS A 114 11.70 3.94 9.17
C LYS A 114 11.87 4.40 10.62
N ASN A 115 13.11 4.56 11.08
CA ASN A 115 13.38 5.09 12.43
C ASN A 115 12.79 6.48 12.62
N PHE A 116 12.94 7.39 11.65
CA PHE A 116 12.31 8.71 11.72
C PHE A 116 10.78 8.62 11.85
N LEU A 117 10.15 7.73 11.10
CA LEU A 117 8.71 7.54 11.15
C LEU A 117 8.26 6.94 12.50
N ASP A 118 9.03 6.00 13.04
CA ASP A 118 8.80 5.39 14.35
C ASP A 118 8.95 6.42 15.47
N ASP A 119 9.98 7.28 15.44
CA ASP A 119 10.19 8.36 16.41
C ASP A 119 9.05 9.39 16.37
N MET A 120 8.53 9.70 15.18
CA MET A 120 7.41 10.64 15.01
C MET A 120 6.07 10.06 15.49
N SER A 121 5.98 8.74 15.66
CA SER A 121 4.73 8.05 15.96
C SER A 121 4.13 8.42 17.31
N GLU A 122 4.94 8.86 18.26
CA GLU A 122 4.47 9.36 19.57
C GLU A 122 3.55 10.59 19.44
N GLN A 123 3.69 11.34 18.34
CA GLN A 123 2.89 12.53 18.07
C GLN A 123 1.65 12.22 17.20
N PHE A 124 1.46 10.98 16.77
CA PHE A 124 0.35 10.59 15.92
C PHE A 124 -0.95 10.44 16.69
N GLU A 125 -2.01 10.97 16.11
CA GLU A 125 -3.36 10.75 16.61
C GLU A 125 -3.89 9.40 16.13
N LYS A 126 -4.98 8.91 16.72
CA LYS A 126 -5.53 7.56 16.45
C LYS A 126 -5.85 7.27 14.97
N CYS A 127 -6.12 8.31 14.18
CA CYS A 127 -6.40 8.21 12.74
C CYS A 127 -5.12 8.11 11.89
N ILE A 128 -3.94 8.23 12.47
CA ILE A 128 -2.64 8.00 11.83
C ILE A 128 -2.00 6.79 12.51
N ARG A 129 -1.72 5.73 11.76
CA ARG A 129 -1.18 4.47 12.27
C ARG A 129 0.06 4.11 11.49
N LEU A 130 0.99 3.41 12.12
CA LEU A 130 2.10 2.81 11.41
C LEU A 130 1.68 1.46 10.83
N VAL A 131 2.21 1.14 9.66
CA VAL A 131 2.13 -0.21 9.11
C VAL A 131 3.10 -1.10 9.90
N ASP A 132 2.54 -2.11 10.56
CA ASP A 132 3.29 -3.16 11.26
C ASP A 132 4.27 -3.85 10.30
N TYR A 133 5.45 -4.14 10.83
CA TYR A 133 6.54 -4.68 10.05
C TYR A 133 7.47 -5.57 10.87
N GLU A 134 8.18 -6.44 10.18
CA GLU A 134 9.19 -7.32 10.75
C GLU A 134 10.53 -7.12 10.03
N THR A 135 11.61 -7.21 10.80
CA THR A 135 12.97 -7.34 10.24
C THR A 135 13.23 -8.80 9.91
N ILE A 136 13.52 -9.09 8.65
CA ILE A 136 13.78 -10.45 8.15
C ILE A 136 15.07 -10.47 7.35
N ASN A 137 15.96 -11.39 7.70
CA ASN A 137 17.14 -11.72 6.90
C ASN A 137 16.83 -12.89 5.95
N PHE A 138 16.73 -12.63 4.66
CA PHE A 138 16.38 -13.68 3.67
C PHE A 138 17.51 -14.68 3.40
N ASP A 139 18.72 -14.41 3.87
CA ASP A 139 19.86 -15.32 3.74
C ASP A 139 19.87 -16.43 4.81
N THR A 140 18.95 -16.40 5.79
CA THR A 140 18.84 -17.40 6.86
C THR A 140 17.56 -18.24 6.76
N GLU A 141 17.63 -19.50 7.20
CA GLU A 141 16.46 -20.39 7.25
C GLU A 141 15.37 -19.84 8.18
N ASP A 142 15.76 -19.27 9.33
CA ASP A 142 14.85 -18.64 10.27
C ASP A 142 14.10 -17.46 9.63
N GLY A 143 14.79 -16.60 8.87
CA GLY A 143 14.15 -15.49 8.18
C GLY A 143 13.17 -15.95 7.10
N GLN A 144 13.52 -17.00 6.36
CA GLN A 144 12.61 -17.61 5.37
C GLN A 144 11.36 -18.22 6.03
N SER A 145 11.53 -18.90 7.18
CA SER A 145 10.44 -19.46 7.97
C SER A 145 9.52 -18.38 8.54
N LYS A 146 10.10 -17.31 9.11
CA LYS A 146 9.37 -16.15 9.62
C LYS A 146 8.58 -15.46 8.52
N PHE A 147 9.18 -15.28 7.34
CA PHE A 147 8.49 -14.73 6.17
C PHE A 147 7.29 -15.59 5.76
N ALA A 148 7.46 -16.92 5.69
CA ALA A 148 6.37 -17.83 5.34
C ALA A 148 5.21 -17.75 6.34
N LYS A 149 5.50 -17.70 7.63
CA LYS A 149 4.50 -17.51 8.69
C LYS A 149 3.74 -16.19 8.52
N MET A 150 4.47 -15.09 8.36
CA MET A 150 3.89 -13.76 8.20
C MET A 150 3.04 -13.65 6.92
N ASN A 151 3.44 -14.37 5.86
CA ASN A 151 2.66 -14.45 4.63
C ASN A 151 1.33 -15.17 4.85
N ASN A 152 1.31 -16.28 5.59
CA ASN A 152 0.05 -16.96 5.94
C ASN A 152 -0.84 -16.09 6.82
N GLU A 153 -0.26 -15.44 7.83
CA GLU A 153 -0.98 -14.51 8.71
C GLU A 153 -1.60 -13.34 7.94
N ALA A 154 -0.89 -12.82 6.93
CA ALA A 154 -1.42 -11.78 6.06
C ALA A 154 -2.71 -12.23 5.35
N LEU A 155 -2.77 -13.48 4.88
CA LEU A 155 -3.95 -14.05 4.23
C LEU A 155 -5.11 -14.26 5.19
N GLU A 156 -4.82 -14.83 6.37
CA GLU A 156 -5.83 -15.10 7.39
C GLU A 156 -6.49 -13.81 7.89
N LYS A 157 -5.71 -12.73 7.99
CA LYS A 157 -6.21 -11.40 8.38
C LYS A 157 -6.79 -10.59 7.23
N GLY A 158 -6.81 -11.12 6.00
CA GLY A 158 -7.42 -10.47 4.83
C GLY A 158 -6.62 -9.30 4.26
N TYR A 159 -5.32 -9.20 4.54
CA TYR A 159 -4.45 -8.24 3.85
C TYR A 159 -4.27 -8.63 2.38
N GLU A 160 -3.93 -7.65 1.52
CA GLU A 160 -3.65 -7.89 0.10
C GLU A 160 -2.41 -8.78 -0.12
N GLY A 161 -1.55 -8.85 0.89
CA GLY A 161 -0.32 -9.62 0.92
C GLY A 161 0.76 -8.93 1.77
N LEU A 162 2.01 -9.00 1.32
CA LEU A 162 3.16 -8.40 1.98
C LEU A 162 3.95 -7.48 1.05
N MET A 163 4.59 -6.47 1.63
CA MET A 163 5.59 -5.63 0.98
C MET A 163 6.97 -5.97 1.55
N ILE A 164 7.94 -6.20 0.68
CA ILE A 164 9.34 -6.44 1.06
C ILE A 164 10.17 -5.27 0.58
N LYS A 165 10.90 -4.65 1.51
CA LYS A 165 11.74 -3.49 1.24
C LYS A 165 13.16 -3.70 1.80
N PRO A 166 14.23 -3.72 0.98
CA PRO A 166 15.59 -3.76 1.48
C PRO A 166 15.89 -2.58 2.41
N MET A 167 16.61 -2.82 3.50
CA MET A 167 16.89 -1.79 4.51
C MET A 167 17.81 -0.68 4.02
N ASN A 168 18.70 -0.99 3.08
CA ASN A 168 19.73 -0.08 2.59
C ASN A 168 19.34 0.65 1.30
N ASP A 169 18.14 0.41 0.76
CA ASP A 169 17.67 1.05 -0.46
C ASP A 169 17.11 2.46 -0.19
N TYR A 170 17.14 3.29 -1.22
CA TYR A 170 16.64 4.65 -1.20
C TYR A 170 15.18 4.71 -1.68
N TYR A 171 14.42 5.69 -1.17
CA TYR A 171 13.14 6.06 -1.76
C TYR A 171 13.39 6.70 -3.13
N GLU A 172 12.68 6.23 -4.16
CA GLU A 172 12.68 6.85 -5.48
C GLU A 172 11.23 7.06 -5.95
N CYS A 173 10.91 8.25 -6.46
CA CYS A 173 9.58 8.63 -6.95
C CYS A 173 9.27 8.02 -8.33
N LYS A 174 9.63 6.75 -8.54
CA LYS A 174 9.42 5.97 -9.76
C LYS A 174 9.22 4.50 -9.41
N ARG A 175 8.83 3.68 -10.40
CA ARG A 175 8.84 2.23 -10.19
C ARG A 175 10.29 1.77 -10.02
N SER A 176 10.60 1.20 -8.86
CA SER A 176 11.89 0.59 -8.54
C SER A 176 11.71 -0.87 -8.12
N HIS A 177 12.81 -1.63 -8.13
CA HIS A 177 12.84 -2.98 -7.58
C HIS A 177 12.96 -3.01 -6.05
N ALA A 178 13.13 -1.84 -5.41
CA ALA A 178 13.28 -1.73 -3.97
C ALA A 178 12.01 -2.14 -3.21
N TRP A 179 10.83 -1.97 -3.81
CA TRP A 179 9.56 -2.28 -3.15
C TRP A 179 8.89 -3.44 -3.87
N LEU A 180 9.09 -4.65 -3.35
CA LEU A 180 8.54 -5.86 -3.91
C LEU A 180 7.22 -6.18 -3.23
N LYS A 181 6.16 -6.34 -4.02
CA LYS A 181 4.85 -6.79 -3.53
C LYS A 181 4.73 -8.31 -3.70
N ILE A 182 4.38 -9.00 -2.64
CA ILE A 182 4.01 -10.41 -2.65
C ILE A 182 2.51 -10.47 -2.43
N LYS A 183 1.81 -11.12 -3.36
CA LYS A 183 0.38 -11.36 -3.25
C LYS A 183 0.12 -12.86 -3.30
N PRO A 184 -0.84 -13.37 -2.52
CA PRO A 184 -1.42 -14.66 -2.85
C PRO A 184 -1.98 -14.61 -4.27
N PHE A 185 -1.87 -15.73 -4.99
CA PHE A 185 -2.71 -15.95 -6.15
C PHE A 185 -3.69 -17.05 -5.79
N ILE A 186 -4.96 -16.80 -6.05
CA ILE A 186 -6.00 -17.81 -5.96
C ILE A 186 -6.13 -18.40 -7.35
N GLU A 187 -5.96 -19.71 -7.46
CA GLU A 187 -6.19 -20.42 -8.71
C GLU A 187 -7.60 -21.02 -8.68
N VAL A 188 -8.40 -20.69 -9.69
CA VAL A 188 -9.72 -21.27 -9.89
C VAL A 188 -9.79 -21.85 -11.29
N SER A 189 -10.26 -23.10 -11.40
CA SER A 189 -10.56 -23.71 -12.68
C SER A 189 -11.96 -23.31 -13.12
N LEU A 190 -12.07 -22.58 -14.23
CA LEU A 190 -13.34 -22.13 -14.81
C LEU A 190 -13.51 -22.71 -16.21
N LYS A 191 -14.77 -22.97 -16.60
CA LYS A 191 -15.10 -23.34 -17.96
C LYS A 191 -15.18 -22.08 -18.83
N ILE A 192 -14.53 -22.10 -20.00
CA ILE A 192 -14.62 -21.02 -20.98
C ILE A 192 -16.01 -21.08 -21.63
N ASP A 193 -16.73 -19.96 -21.59
CA ASP A 193 -18.04 -19.81 -22.24
C ASP A 193 -17.91 -19.13 -23.60
N GLN A 194 -17.04 -18.11 -23.70
CA GLN A 194 -16.84 -17.36 -24.94
C GLN A 194 -15.38 -16.98 -25.15
N VAL A 195 -15.01 -16.84 -26.44
CA VAL A 195 -13.69 -16.39 -26.90
C VAL A 195 -13.89 -15.15 -27.75
N HIS A 196 -13.14 -14.08 -27.44
CA HIS A 196 -13.20 -12.82 -28.19
C HIS A 196 -11.88 -12.55 -28.89
N GLU A 197 -11.98 -12.29 -30.19
CA GLU A 197 -10.88 -11.87 -31.03
C GLU A 197 -10.57 -10.39 -30.81
N GLY A 198 -9.28 -10.03 -30.90
CA GLY A 198 -8.84 -8.64 -30.87
C GLY A 198 -9.26 -7.86 -32.11
N THR A 199 -9.33 -6.54 -31.98
CA THR A 199 -9.53 -5.63 -33.12
C THR A 199 -8.23 -4.85 -33.42
N GLY A 200 -8.16 -4.23 -34.60
CA GLY A 200 -7.01 -3.43 -35.04
C GLY A 200 -5.72 -4.24 -35.12
N ARG A 201 -4.64 -3.78 -34.46
CA ARG A 201 -3.32 -4.47 -34.43
C ARG A 201 -3.35 -5.88 -33.82
N HIS A 202 -4.46 -6.27 -33.19
CA HIS A 202 -4.68 -7.57 -32.59
C HIS A 202 -5.74 -8.41 -33.33
N SER A 203 -6.13 -8.01 -34.55
CA SER A 203 -6.97 -8.84 -35.41
C SER A 203 -6.26 -10.15 -35.78
N GLY A 204 -7.03 -11.24 -35.84
CA GLY A 204 -6.57 -12.62 -35.97
C GLY A 204 -6.02 -13.24 -34.67
N LYS A 205 -6.09 -12.53 -33.53
CA LYS A 205 -5.53 -13.01 -32.24
C LYS A 205 -6.60 -13.10 -31.17
N LEU A 206 -6.51 -14.16 -30.36
CA LEU A 206 -7.29 -14.32 -29.14
C LEU A 206 -6.83 -13.28 -28.11
N VAL A 207 -7.74 -12.44 -27.61
CA VAL A 207 -7.41 -11.36 -26.66
C VAL A 207 -8.15 -11.51 -25.33
N HIS A 208 -9.37 -12.03 -25.34
CA HIS A 208 -10.18 -12.14 -24.13
C HIS A 208 -10.96 -13.46 -24.10
N LEU A 209 -10.99 -14.09 -22.93
CA LEU A 209 -11.80 -15.27 -22.63
C LEU A 209 -12.83 -14.88 -21.59
N GLN A 210 -14.09 -15.22 -21.83
CA GLN A 210 -15.17 -15.03 -20.88
C GLN A 210 -15.54 -16.38 -20.27
N SER A 211 -15.69 -16.41 -18.94
CA SER A 211 -16.13 -17.58 -18.18
C SER A 211 -17.10 -17.15 -17.10
N LYS A 212 -18.18 -17.91 -16.87
CA LYS A 212 -19.09 -17.72 -15.74
C LYS A 212 -18.72 -18.65 -14.59
N ALA A 213 -18.61 -18.08 -13.39
CA ALA A 213 -18.54 -18.83 -12.14
C ALA A 213 -19.90 -18.71 -11.41
N ARG A 214 -20.42 -19.82 -10.88
CA ARG A 214 -21.62 -19.81 -10.04
C ARG A 214 -21.17 -20.03 -8.60
N MET A 215 -21.20 -18.98 -7.78
CA MET A 215 -20.89 -19.07 -6.36
C MET A 215 -22.14 -19.57 -5.62
N MET A 216 -22.14 -20.83 -5.16
CA MET A 216 -23.20 -21.32 -4.25
C MET A 216 -22.85 -20.86 -2.84
N VAL A 217 -23.63 -19.91 -2.30
CA VAL A 217 -23.56 -19.57 -0.88
C VAL A 217 -24.63 -20.41 -0.18
N ASN A 218 -24.22 -21.49 0.49
CA ASN A 218 -25.11 -22.23 1.38
C ASN A 218 -25.23 -21.43 2.69
N ILE A 219 -26.32 -20.70 2.85
CA ILE A 219 -26.72 -20.14 4.14
C ILE A 219 -27.43 -21.28 4.88
N PHE A 220 -26.70 -21.99 5.75
CA PHE A 220 -27.34 -22.82 6.76
C PHE A 220 -28.08 -21.87 7.73
N HIS A 221 -29.39 -22.07 7.86
CA HIS A 221 -30.23 -21.40 8.85
C HIS A 221 -29.99 -22.00 10.24
#